data_AF-L7UAF6-F1
#
_entry.id   AF-L7UAF6-F1
#
_cell.length_a   1.000
_cell.length_b   1.000
_cell.length_c   1.000
_cell.angle_alpha   90.00
_cell.angle_beta   90.00
_cell.angle_gamma   90.00
#
_symmetry.space_group_name_H-M   'P 1'
#
loop_
_entity.id
_entity.type
_entity.pdbx_description
1 polymer ?
#
loop_
_entity_poly.entity_id
_entity_poly.type
_entity_poly.pdbx_seq_one_letter_code
_entity_poly.pdbx_strand_id
1 'polypeptide(L)'
;MSAPVMHRKPLGTRRALHKRVTLDGAEFDICRPTLGEKMDVLSASRAAGEMGDNRQPVDEAAGMMMIARIAACCLYFPGTATRVFTAEDVPAVKNEPWLEEVQGELALAFAGPTLETAKGNSETTPS
;
A
#
# COMPACT_ATOMS: atom_id res chain seq x y z
N MET A 1 34.28 -13.64 28.19
CA MET A 1 33.62 -13.75 26.87
C MET A 1 32.37 -12.90 26.91
N SER A 2 32.32 -11.79 26.18
CA SER A 2 31.12 -10.94 26.10
C SER A 2 30.15 -11.53 25.08
N ALA A 3 28.90 -11.72 25.48
CA ALA A 3 27.84 -12.20 24.58
C ALA A 3 27.65 -11.24 23.41
N PRO A 4 27.36 -11.72 22.18
CA PRO A 4 27.07 -10.85 21.06
C PRO A 4 25.82 -10.00 21.35
N VAL A 5 25.96 -8.69 21.22
CA VAL A 5 24.84 -7.75 21.32
C VAL A 5 23.94 -8.02 20.11
N MET A 6 22.86 -8.78 20.31
CA MET A 6 21.80 -8.90 19.32
C MET A 6 21.11 -7.54 19.22
N HIS A 7 21.49 -6.74 18.23
CA HIS A 7 20.78 -5.52 17.89
C HIS A 7 19.33 -5.88 17.55
N ARG A 8 18.37 -5.39 18.34
CA ARG A 8 16.94 -5.55 18.03
C ARG A 8 16.67 -4.93 16.66
N LYS A 9 15.83 -5.58 15.84
CA LYS A 9 15.32 -4.96 14.61
C LYS A 9 14.68 -3.62 14.97
N PRO A 10 15.03 -2.52 14.28
CA PRO A 10 14.45 -1.21 14.56
C PRO A 10 12.95 -1.26 14.27
N LEU A 11 12.14 -0.99 15.31
CA LEU A 11 10.70 -0.75 15.16
C LEU A 11 10.49 0.64 14.58
N GLY A 12 9.46 0.81 13.74
CA GLY A 12 9.13 2.12 13.17
C GLY A 12 10.06 2.58 12.04
N THR A 13 10.80 1.68 11.39
CA THR A 13 11.53 2.05 10.18
C THR A 13 10.58 2.42 9.04
N ARG A 14 11.02 3.41 8.26
CA ARG A 14 10.35 3.81 7.03
C ARG A 14 10.19 2.61 6.10
N ARG A 15 9.00 2.50 5.50
CA ARG A 15 8.69 1.48 4.50
C ARG A 15 9.46 1.76 3.21
N ALA A 16 9.68 0.70 2.41
CA ALA A 16 10.36 0.85 1.13
C ALA A 16 9.54 1.76 0.20
N LEU A 17 10.14 2.85 -0.28
CA LEU A 17 9.49 3.76 -1.21
C LEU A 17 9.16 3.03 -2.52
N HIS A 18 7.90 3.13 -2.95
CA HIS A 18 7.47 2.70 -4.28
C HIS A 18 7.53 3.87 -5.26
N LYS A 19 6.90 4.99 -4.92
CA LYS A 19 6.83 6.20 -5.76
C LYS A 19 6.53 7.44 -4.93
N ARG A 20 7.03 8.59 -5.36
CA ARG A 20 6.57 9.90 -4.88
C ARG A 20 5.49 10.44 -5.82
N VAL A 21 4.39 10.93 -5.26
CA VAL A 21 3.26 11.49 -5.99
C VAL A 21 2.93 12.89 -5.47
N THR A 22 2.30 13.70 -6.30
CA THR A 22 1.76 15.00 -5.91
C THR A 22 0.24 14.89 -5.88
N LEU A 23 -0.38 15.14 -4.72
CA LEU A 23 -1.83 15.16 -4.53
C LEU A 23 -2.20 16.57 -4.06
N ASP A 24 -3.11 17.24 -4.77
CA ASP A 24 -3.54 18.62 -4.46
C ASP A 24 -2.40 19.61 -4.20
N GLY A 25 -1.31 19.48 -4.96
CA GLY A 25 -0.13 20.34 -4.85
C GLY A 25 0.84 20.01 -3.71
N ALA A 26 0.58 18.97 -2.92
CA ALA A 26 1.48 18.49 -1.88
C ALA A 26 2.13 17.14 -2.26
N GLU A 27 3.38 16.93 -1.85
CA GLU A 27 4.10 15.68 -2.10
C GLU A 27 3.76 14.61 -1.04
N PHE A 28 3.59 13.37 -1.50
CA PHE A 28 3.40 12.20 -0.65
C PHE A 28 4.20 11.01 -1.17
N ASP A 29 4.59 10.13 -0.25
CA ASP A 29 5.29 8.89 -0.59
C ASP A 29 4.31 7.71 -0.58
N ILE A 30 4.16 7.04 -1.72
CA ILE A 30 3.58 5.70 -1.78
C ILE A 30 4.70 4.71 -1.41
N CYS A 31 4.51 3.97 -0.32
CA CYS A 31 5.44 2.97 0.16
C CYS A 31 4.85 1.56 0.07
N ARG A 32 5.72 0.57 -0.09
CA ARG A 32 5.33 -0.85 -0.12
C ARG A 32 5.00 -1.33 1.30
N PRO A 33 3.78 -1.83 1.54
CA PRO A 33 3.43 -2.38 2.84
C PRO A 33 4.06 -3.76 3.03
N THR A 34 4.28 -4.11 4.29
CA THR A 34 4.70 -5.45 4.72
C THR A 34 3.57 -6.47 4.51
N LEU A 35 3.90 -7.76 4.55
CA LEU A 35 2.89 -8.81 4.44
C LEU A 35 1.85 -8.74 5.55
N GLY A 36 2.24 -8.41 6.79
CA GLY A 36 1.30 -8.25 7.91
C GLY A 36 0.28 -7.14 7.63
N GLU A 37 0.75 -5.97 7.22
CA GLU A 37 -0.12 -4.84 6.87
C GLU A 37 -1.08 -5.17 5.71
N LYS A 38 -0.62 -5.95 4.72
CA LYS A 38 -1.50 -6.46 3.65
C LYS A 38 -2.60 -7.38 4.20
N MET A 39 -2.25 -8.28 5.12
CA MET A 39 -3.23 -9.17 5.76
C MET A 39 -4.24 -8.39 6.60
N ASP A 40 -3.81 -7.32 7.29
CA ASP A 40 -4.70 -6.46 8.06
C ASP A 40 -5.74 -5.76 7.17
N VAL A 41 -5.30 -5.23 6.01
CA VAL A 41 -6.21 -4.63 5.01
C VAL A 41 -7.25 -5.64 4.49
N LEU A 42 -6.81 -6.85 4.14
CA LEU A 42 -7.69 -7.90 3.66
C LEU A 42 -8.65 -8.39 4.76
N SER A 43 -8.17 -8.49 6.00
CA SER A 43 -8.98 -8.86 7.17
C SER A 43 -10.07 -7.82 7.44
N ALA A 44 -9.72 -6.53 7.40
CA ALA A 44 -10.67 -5.44 7.59
C ALA A 44 -11.75 -5.41 6.49
N SER A 45 -11.36 -5.66 5.23
CA SER A 45 -12.31 -5.72 4.11
C SER A 45 -13.27 -6.91 4.23
N ARG A 46 -12.76 -8.08 4.68
CA ARG A 46 -13.61 -9.24 4.99
C ARG A 46 -14.57 -8.97 6.14
N ALA A 47 -14.09 -8.36 7.22
CA ALA A 47 -14.91 -8.02 8.39
C ALA A 47 -16.03 -7.03 8.05
N ALA A 48 -15.80 -6.15 7.06
CA ALA A 48 -16.81 -5.22 6.54
C ALA A 48 -17.81 -5.86 5.56
N GLY A 49 -17.68 -7.15 5.23
CA GLY A 49 -18.55 -7.82 4.25
C GLY A 49 -18.29 -7.41 2.79
N GLU A 50 -17.16 -6.76 2.53
CA GLU A 50 -16.82 -6.20 1.22
C GLU A 50 -16.10 -7.21 0.31
N MET A 51 -15.76 -8.39 0.83
CA MET A 51 -15.10 -9.45 0.07
C MET A 51 -16.02 -10.66 -0.11
N GLY A 52 -16.22 -11.07 -1.36
CA GLY A 52 -16.91 -12.30 -1.71
C GLY A 52 -16.04 -13.55 -1.54
N ASP A 53 -16.63 -14.71 -1.82
CA ASP A 53 -15.99 -16.02 -1.61
C ASP A 53 -14.69 -16.21 -2.39
N ASN A 54 -14.59 -15.58 -3.57
CA ASN A 54 -13.41 -15.62 -4.44
C ASN A 54 -12.32 -14.60 -4.04
N ARG A 55 -12.43 -13.98 -2.85
CA ARG A 55 -11.55 -12.90 -2.38
C ARG A 55 -11.53 -11.68 -3.31
N GLN A 56 -12.61 -11.47 -4.06
CA GLN A 56 -12.85 -10.29 -4.87
C GLN A 56 -13.82 -9.35 -4.16
N PRO A 57 -13.80 -8.04 -4.45
CA PRO A 57 -14.84 -7.13 -4.00
C PRO A 57 -16.23 -7.61 -4.41
N VAL A 58 -17.23 -7.45 -3.54
CA VAL A 58 -18.61 -7.86 -3.83
C VAL A 58 -19.31 -6.95 -4.85
N ASP A 59 -18.89 -5.70 -4.94
CA ASP A 59 -19.38 -4.69 -5.88
C ASP A 59 -18.31 -3.59 -6.10
N GLU A 60 -18.64 -2.58 -6.90
CA GLU A 60 -17.75 -1.44 -7.19
C GLU A 60 -17.45 -0.59 -5.94
N ALA A 61 -18.44 -0.42 -5.06
CA ALA A 61 -18.29 0.35 -3.83
C ALA A 61 -17.28 -0.34 -2.88
N ALA A 62 -17.37 -1.66 -2.73
CA ALA A 62 -16.41 -2.49 -2.04
C ALA A 62 -15.02 -2.42 -2.69
N GLY A 63 -14.96 -2.34 -4.03
CA GLY A 63 -13.71 -2.11 -4.76
C GLY A 63 -13.03 -0.81 -4.35
N MET A 64 -13.78 0.30 -4.34
CA MET A 64 -13.26 1.61 -3.92
C MET A 64 -12.87 1.63 -2.44
N MET A 65 -13.62 0.94 -1.58
CA MET A 65 -13.29 0.78 -0.17
C MET A 65 -11.97 -0.01 0.03
N MET A 66 -11.70 -1.01 -0.80
CA MET A 66 -10.40 -1.70 -0.80
C MET A 66 -9.27 -0.75 -1.19
N ILE A 67 -9.42 0.02 -2.28
CA ILE A 67 -8.40 0.98 -2.73
C ILE A 67 -8.15 2.06 -1.66
N ALA A 68 -9.19 2.56 -0.99
CA ALA A 68 -9.05 3.50 0.11
C ALA A 68 -8.28 2.92 1.31
N ARG A 69 -8.52 1.65 1.68
CA ARG A 69 -7.71 0.97 2.71
C ARG A 69 -6.26 0.79 2.29
N ILE A 70 -6.02 0.49 1.01
CA ILE A 70 -4.67 0.41 0.45
C ILE A 70 -4.00 1.79 0.53
N ALA A 71 -4.69 2.87 0.17
CA ALA A 71 -4.19 4.24 0.29
C ALA A 71 -3.77 4.56 1.73
N ALA A 72 -4.63 4.26 2.71
CA ALA A 72 -4.32 4.47 4.13
C ALA A 72 -3.13 3.63 4.62
N CYS A 73 -2.90 2.47 4.02
CA CYS A 73 -1.75 1.63 4.34
C CYS A 73 -0.45 2.10 3.67
N CYS A 74 -0.54 2.66 2.47
CA CYS A 74 0.59 2.88 1.58
C CYS A 74 1.05 4.35 1.52
N LEU A 75 0.23 5.34 1.89
CA LEU A 75 0.61 6.75 1.84
C LEU A 75 1.30 7.22 3.12
N TYR A 76 2.47 7.84 2.96
CA TYR A 76 3.31 8.38 4.03
C TYR A 76 3.70 9.82 3.74
N PHE A 77 3.93 10.59 4.82
CA PHE A 77 4.57 11.90 4.67
C PHE A 77 5.99 11.74 4.13
N PRO A 78 6.43 12.60 3.18
CA PRO A 78 7.70 12.47 2.49
C PRO A 78 8.90 12.24 3.41
N GLY A 79 9.65 11.17 3.18
CA GLY A 79 10.88 10.89 3.93
C GLY A 79 10.67 10.36 5.35
N THR A 80 9.43 10.20 5.81
CA THR A 80 9.11 9.80 7.19
C THR A 80 8.63 8.35 7.28
N ALA A 81 8.42 7.86 8.51
CA ALA A 81 7.72 6.61 8.79
C ALA A 81 6.25 6.84 9.21
N THR A 82 5.73 8.05 9.01
CA THR A 82 4.40 8.47 9.46
C THR A 82 3.40 8.34 8.30
N ARG A 83 2.33 7.57 8.53
CA ARG A 83 1.23 7.44 7.56
C ARG A 83 0.42 8.73 7.49
N VAL A 84 -0.08 9.03 6.29
CA VAL A 84 -0.96 10.19 6.06
C VAL A 84 -2.33 9.96 6.67
N PHE A 85 -2.83 8.72 6.58
CA PHE A 85 -4.17 8.34 7.01
C PHE A 85 -4.14 7.19 8.01
N THR A 86 -5.24 7.09 8.74
CA THR A 86 -5.58 6.01 9.65
C THR A 86 -6.73 5.17 9.09
N ALA A 87 -7.12 4.11 9.79
CA ALA A 87 -8.27 3.30 9.40
C ALA A 87 -9.60 4.08 9.46
N GLU A 88 -9.69 5.10 10.31
CA GLU A 88 -10.89 5.92 10.50
C GLU A 88 -11.15 6.85 9.31
N ASP A 89 -10.11 7.20 8.56
CA ASP A 89 -10.19 8.10 7.42
C ASP A 89 -10.68 7.40 6.14
N VAL A 90 -10.68 6.07 6.10
CA VAL A 90 -11.02 5.26 4.91
C VAL A 90 -12.35 5.66 4.26
N PRO A 91 -13.46 5.88 4.99
CA PRO A 91 -14.72 6.29 4.39
C PRO A 91 -14.69 7.65 3.71
N ALA A 92 -13.81 8.56 4.17
CA ALA A 92 -13.59 9.86 3.55
C ALA A 92 -12.69 9.72 2.31
N VAL A 93 -11.55 9.04 2.47
CA VAL A 93 -10.56 8.79 1.40
C VAL A 93 -11.21 8.18 0.16
N LYS A 94 -12.19 7.28 0.31
CA LYS A 94 -12.86 6.63 -0.83
C LYS A 94 -13.56 7.63 -1.78
N ASN A 95 -13.90 8.83 -1.31
CA ASN A 95 -14.63 9.83 -2.09
C ASN A 95 -13.71 10.92 -2.64
N GLU A 96 -12.40 10.82 -2.39
CA GLU A 96 -11.45 11.82 -2.85
C GLU A 96 -11.11 11.64 -4.34
N PRO A 97 -11.15 12.71 -5.16
CA PRO A 97 -10.91 12.62 -6.60
C PRO A 97 -9.51 12.08 -6.95
N TRP A 98 -8.50 12.47 -6.18
CA TRP A 98 -7.11 12.05 -6.43
C TRP A 98 -6.92 10.53 -6.31
N LEU A 99 -7.82 9.82 -5.63
CA LEU A 99 -7.72 8.37 -5.45
C LEU A 99 -7.78 7.64 -6.80
N GLU A 100 -8.63 8.13 -7.71
CA GLU A 100 -8.77 7.57 -9.05
C GLU A 100 -7.51 7.74 -9.90
N GLU A 101 -6.78 8.84 -9.68
CA GLU A 101 -5.54 9.17 -10.40
C GLU A 101 -4.38 8.26 -10.00
N VAL A 102 -4.33 7.83 -8.74
CA VAL A 102 -3.19 7.07 -8.19
C VAL A 102 -3.51 5.62 -7.81
N GLN A 103 -4.75 5.15 -8.01
CA GLN A 103 -5.16 3.78 -7.68
C GLN A 103 -4.27 2.69 -8.30
N GLY A 104 -3.75 2.92 -9.52
CA GLY A 104 -2.84 1.98 -10.19
C GLY A 104 -1.49 1.86 -9.46
N GLU A 105 -0.93 2.98 -9.01
CA GLU A 105 0.33 2.99 -8.24
C GLU A 105 0.14 2.39 -6.85
N LEU A 106 -1.00 2.66 -6.22
CA LEU A 106 -1.38 2.06 -4.95
C LEU A 106 -1.53 0.54 -5.07
N ALA A 107 -2.22 0.06 -6.12
CA ALA A 107 -2.38 -1.35 -6.40
C ALA A 107 -1.04 -2.04 -6.66
N LEU A 108 -0.15 -1.42 -7.45
CA LEU A 108 1.20 -1.95 -7.71
C LEU A 108 2.06 -2.00 -6.44
N ALA A 109 2.02 -0.96 -5.60
CA ALA A 109 2.72 -0.95 -4.32
C ALA A 109 2.21 -2.06 -3.39
N PHE A 110 0.90 -2.31 -3.39
CA PHE A 110 0.25 -3.28 -2.53
C PHE A 110 0.38 -4.72 -3.02
N ALA A 111 0.11 -5.02 -4.28
CA ALA A 111 0.21 -6.37 -4.84
C ALA A 111 1.67 -6.79 -5.06
N GLY A 112 2.56 -5.83 -5.36
CA GLY A 112 3.88 -6.09 -5.92
C GLY A 112 3.85 -6.19 -7.45
N PRO A 113 5.01 -6.36 -8.11
CA PRO A 113 5.06 -6.49 -9.56
C PRO A 113 4.29 -7.72 -10.03
N THR A 114 3.48 -7.58 -11.08
CA THR A 114 2.84 -8.73 -11.72
C THR A 114 3.89 -9.54 -12.48
N LEU A 115 3.63 -10.82 -12.74
CA LEU A 115 4.54 -11.68 -13.53
C LEU A 115 4.80 -11.13 -14.94
N GLU A 116 3.87 -10.35 -15.51
CA GLU A 116 4.05 -9.66 -16.78
C GLU A 116 5.02 -8.47 -16.66
N THR A 117 4.93 -7.66 -15.59
CA THR A 117 5.85 -6.54 -15.38
C THR A 117 7.29 -7.01 -15.07
N ALA A 118 7.44 -8.17 -14.44
CA ALA A 118 8.75 -8.76 -14.14
C ALA A 118 9.47 -9.32 -15.39
N LYS A 119 8.71 -9.75 -16.41
CA LYS A 119 9.27 -10.26 -17.68
C LYS A 119 9.87 -9.14 -18.54
N GLY A 120 9.21 -7.99 -18.64
CA GLY A 120 9.71 -6.86 -19.43
C GLY A 120 11.08 -6.32 -18.97
N ASN A 121 11.38 -6.38 -17.67
CA ASN A 121 12.67 -5.91 -17.13
C ASN A 121 13.83 -6.92 -17.29
N SER A 122 13.55 -8.16 -17.71
CA SER A 122 14.59 -9.18 -17.93
C SER A 122 15.16 -9.14 -19.35
N GLU A 123 14.46 -8.51 -20.31
CA GLU A 123 14.85 -8.48 -21.73
C GLU A 123 15.86 -7.38 -22.07
N THR A 124 16.19 -6.48 -21.14
CA THR A 124 17.15 -5.37 -21.37
C THR A 124 18.53 -5.64 -20.77
N THR A 125 18.95 -6.89 -20.57
CA THR A 125 20.36 -7.19 -20.24
C THR A 125 21.11 -7.49 -21.54
N PRO A 126 21.96 -6.58 -22.06
CA PRO A 126 22.82 -6.91 -23.18
C PRO A 126 23.94 -7.82 -22.66
N SER A 127 24.08 -9.00 -23.26
CA SER A 127 25.25 -9.86 -23.11
C SER A 127 26.49 -9.26 -23.74
#